data_AF-A0A534BWE7-F1
#
_entry.id   AF-A0A534BWE7-F1
#
_cell.length_a   1.000
_cell.length_b   1.000
_cell.length_c   1.000
_cell.angle_alpha   90.00
_cell.angle_beta   90.00
_cell.angle_gamma   90.00
#
_symmetry.space_group_name_H-M   'P 1'
#
loop_
_entity.id
_entity.type
_entity.pdbx_description
1 polymer ?
#
loop_
_entity_poly.entity_id
_entity_poly.type
_entity_poly.pdbx_seq_one_letter_code
_entity_poly.pdbx_strand_id
1 'polypeptide(L)'
;MRSKSVLAALLTIASAYPPGAPAWGGLGHRTIGAIADRLLRPAARAGVAELLSGDVDMFGAPSGRRTLESVSDWADEISGTPAARPRWHYDDAPVCGSAPKTRYCPEGQCNTGQLERLLTVVGDTHATKRERNEAL
;
A
#
# COMPACT_ATOMS: atom_id res chain seq x y z
N MET A 1 28.72 -35.46 24.42
CA MET A 1 29.27 -34.16 23.95
C MET A 1 28.68 -33.67 22.62
N ARG A 2 28.17 -34.54 21.73
CA ARG A 2 27.61 -34.14 20.41
C ARG A 2 26.31 -33.31 20.45
N SER A 3 25.44 -33.52 21.44
CA SER A 3 24.11 -32.85 21.50
C SER A 3 24.18 -31.35 21.83
N LYS A 4 25.09 -30.92 22.71
CA LYS A 4 25.25 -29.50 23.08
C LYS A 4 25.80 -28.64 21.93
N SER A 5 26.69 -29.21 21.12
CA SER A 5 27.29 -28.53 19.94
C SER A 5 26.28 -28.37 18.79
N VAL A 6 25.38 -29.34 18.59
CA VAL A 6 24.31 -29.25 17.59
C VAL A 6 23.26 -28.21 18.01
N LEU A 7 22.90 -28.17 19.29
CA LEU A 7 21.95 -27.20 19.82
C LEU A 7 22.48 -25.75 19.73
N ALA A 8 23.77 -25.57 20.02
CA ALA A 8 24.45 -24.28 19.88
C ALA A 8 24.48 -23.81 18.41
N ALA A 9 24.77 -24.72 17.47
CA ALA A 9 24.78 -24.42 16.04
C ALA A 9 23.37 -24.03 15.51
N LEU A 10 22.32 -24.70 15.96
CA LEU A 10 20.93 -24.37 15.59
C LEU A 10 20.49 -22.99 16.12
N LEU A 11 20.88 -22.63 17.36
CA LEU A 11 20.58 -21.31 17.92
C LEU A 11 21.28 -20.17 17.17
N THR A 12 22.52 -20.39 16.71
CA THR A 12 23.26 -19.39 15.92
C THR A 12 22.68 -19.20 14.51
N ILE A 13 22.14 -20.25 13.89
CA ILE A 13 21.49 -20.14 12.58
C ILE A 13 20.15 -19.41 12.69
N ALA A 14 19.39 -19.64 13.76
CA ALA A 14 18.12 -18.97 14.00
C ALA A 14 18.25 -17.46 14.30
N SER A 15 19.38 -17.03 14.88
CA SER A 15 19.66 -15.63 15.20
C SER A 15 20.34 -14.85 14.07
N ALA A 16 20.88 -15.56 13.07
CA ALA A 16 21.46 -14.96 11.86
C ALA A 16 20.41 -14.63 10.78
N TYR A 17 19.18 -15.15 10.90
CA TYR A 17 18.07 -14.69 10.08
C TYR A 17 17.57 -13.36 10.66
N PRO A 18 17.74 -12.22 9.99
CA PRO A 18 17.01 -11.04 10.38
C PRO A 18 15.53 -11.43 10.34
N PRO A 19 14.76 -11.24 11.43
CA PRO A 19 13.31 -11.37 11.31
C PRO A 19 12.95 -10.41 10.18
N GLY A 20 12.33 -10.93 9.12
CA GLY A 20 11.84 -10.09 8.04
C GLY A 20 10.93 -9.07 8.72
N ALA A 21 11.42 -7.85 8.93
CA ALA A 21 10.60 -6.79 9.45
C ALA A 21 9.58 -6.55 8.35
N PRO A 22 8.27 -6.78 8.58
CA PRO A 22 7.27 -6.37 7.61
C PRO A 22 7.34 -4.84 7.57
N ALA A 23 8.23 -4.30 6.74
CA ALA A 23 8.60 -2.89 6.75
C ALA A 23 7.39 -2.01 6.40
N TRP A 24 6.41 -2.59 5.69
CA TRP A 24 5.26 -1.88 5.13
C TRP A 24 3.90 -2.49 5.43
N GLY A 25 3.79 -3.61 6.19
CA GLY A 25 2.46 -4.08 6.63
C GLY A 25 1.72 -2.98 7.40
N GLY A 26 0.45 -3.13 7.79
CA GLY A 26 -0.39 -1.99 8.20
C GLY A 26 0.24 -0.90 9.11
N LEU A 27 1.16 -1.23 10.02
CA LEU A 27 1.94 -0.22 10.75
C LEU A 27 2.77 0.71 9.84
N GLY A 28 3.49 0.18 8.86
CA GLY A 28 4.31 0.93 7.91
C GLY A 28 3.46 1.84 7.01
N HIS A 29 2.38 1.31 6.44
CA HIS A 29 1.42 2.11 5.66
C HIS A 29 0.86 3.27 6.49
N ARG A 30 0.38 3.01 7.71
CA ARG A 30 -0.13 4.05 8.61
C ARG A 30 0.94 5.07 8.99
N THR A 31 2.19 4.63 9.23
CA THR A 31 3.31 5.52 9.54
C THR A 31 3.57 6.51 8.39
N ILE A 32 3.59 6.05 7.14
CA ILE A 32 3.74 6.93 5.97
C ILE A 32 2.54 7.85 5.82
N GLY A 33 1.32 7.33 5.95
CA GLY A 33 0.10 8.15 5.92
C GLY A 33 0.12 9.26 6.97
N ALA A 34 0.57 8.96 8.19
CA ALA A 34 0.69 9.91 9.30
C ALA A 34 1.74 11.00 9.02
N ILE A 35 2.85 10.67 8.37
CA ILE A 35 3.84 11.66 7.92
C ILE A 35 3.23 12.55 6.83
N ALA A 36 2.58 11.95 5.83
CA ALA A 36 1.93 12.67 4.74
C ALA A 36 0.88 13.66 5.25
N ASP A 37 0.00 13.23 6.16
CA ASP A 37 -1.02 14.07 6.81
C ASP A 37 -0.44 15.32 7.46
N ARG A 38 0.73 15.22 8.11
CA ARG A 38 1.41 16.34 8.76
C ARG A 38 2.03 17.31 7.74
N LEU A 39 2.40 16.82 6.57
CA LEU A 39 3.04 17.60 5.51
C LEU A 39 2.06 18.17 4.48
N LEU A 40 0.76 17.85 4.58
CA LEU A 40 -0.26 18.42 3.70
C LEU A 40 -0.32 19.95 3.82
N ARG A 41 -0.23 20.62 2.65
CA ARG A 41 -0.59 22.03 2.50
C ARG A 41 -2.09 22.25 2.78
N PRO A 42 -2.52 23.45 3.20
CA PRO A 42 -3.93 23.70 3.56
C PRO A 42 -4.95 23.26 2.51
N ALA A 43 -4.70 23.56 1.23
CA ALA A 43 -5.59 23.14 0.14
C ALA A 43 -5.68 21.62 -0.02
N ALA A 44 -4.55 20.91 0.10
CA ALA A 44 -4.53 19.45 0.02
C ALA A 44 -5.24 18.80 1.23
N ARG A 45 -5.06 19.37 2.43
CA ARG A 45 -5.77 18.94 3.64
C ARG A 45 -7.28 19.05 3.50
N ALA A 46 -7.78 20.15 2.90
CA ALA A 46 -9.20 20.30 2.62
C ALA A 46 -9.71 19.26 1.62
N GLY A 47 -8.95 18.98 0.55
CA GLY A 47 -9.28 17.95 -0.42
C GLY A 47 -9.34 16.54 0.19
N VAL A 48 -8.36 16.17 1.01
CA VAL A 48 -8.36 14.89 1.75
C VAL A 48 -9.59 14.79 2.66
N ALA A 49 -9.89 15.85 3.42
CA ALA A 49 -11.06 15.86 4.31
C ALA A 49 -12.39 15.73 3.54
N GLU A 50 -12.50 16.35 2.36
CA GLU A 50 -13.66 16.21 1.50
C GLU A 50 -13.81 14.77 0.98
N LEU A 51 -12.74 14.21 0.40
CA LEU A 51 -12.76 12.88 -0.20
C LEU A 51 -13.02 11.79 0.85
N LEU A 52 -12.41 11.89 2.04
CA LEU A 52 -12.60 10.92 3.11
C LEU A 52 -13.91 11.10 3.89
N SER A 53 -14.67 12.17 3.67
CA SER A 53 -15.95 12.40 4.38
C SER A 53 -16.97 11.27 4.14
N GLY A 54 -16.94 10.67 2.94
CA GLY A 54 -17.80 9.57 2.51
C GLY A 54 -17.07 8.23 2.35
N ASP A 55 -15.90 8.06 2.96
CA ASP A 55 -15.12 6.82 2.88
C ASP A 55 -15.89 5.61 3.42
N VAL A 56 -15.68 4.44 2.81
CA VAL A 56 -16.31 3.17 3.21
C VAL A 56 -15.29 2.07 3.44
N ASP A 57 -15.64 1.13 4.31
CA ASP A 57 -14.86 -0.09 4.56
C ASP A 57 -15.03 -1.12 3.43
N MET A 58 -14.34 -2.26 3.54
CA MET A 58 -14.43 -3.37 2.60
C MET A 58 -15.85 -3.96 2.42
N PHE A 59 -16.77 -3.68 3.35
CA PHE A 59 -18.17 -4.10 3.30
C PHE A 59 -19.09 -3.03 2.68
N GLY A 60 -18.55 -1.86 2.34
CA GLY A 60 -19.30 -0.73 1.81
C GLY A 60 -20.03 0.09 2.89
N ALA A 61 -19.76 -0.15 4.17
CA ALA A 61 -20.30 0.65 5.26
C ALA A 61 -19.41 1.87 5.53
N PRO A 62 -19.93 3.00 6.06
CA PRO A 62 -19.10 4.16 6.40
C PRO A 62 -17.95 3.78 7.33
N SER A 63 -16.71 4.03 6.90
CA SER A 63 -15.51 3.58 7.63
C SER A 63 -15.18 4.46 8.85
N GLY A 64 -15.62 5.73 8.82
CA GLY A 64 -15.23 6.74 9.80
C GLY A 64 -13.77 7.22 9.68
N ARG A 65 -13.02 6.76 8.67
CA ARG A 65 -11.65 7.22 8.40
C ARG A 65 -11.65 8.66 7.90
N ARG A 66 -10.67 9.45 8.34
CA ARG A 66 -10.62 10.91 8.12
C ARG A 66 -9.23 11.44 7.82
N THR A 67 -8.23 10.57 7.82
CA THR A 67 -6.81 10.93 7.67
C THR A 67 -6.13 9.94 6.71
N LEU A 68 -5.04 10.37 6.05
CA LEU A 68 -4.21 9.47 5.24
C LEU A 68 -3.64 8.33 6.08
N GLU A 69 -3.29 8.58 7.34
CA GLU A 69 -2.93 7.54 8.31
C GLU A 69 -4.03 6.47 8.43
N SER A 70 -5.29 6.86 8.58
CA SER A 70 -6.36 5.89 8.81
C SER A 70 -6.72 5.08 7.57
N VAL A 71 -6.62 5.65 6.37
CA VAL A 71 -7.05 5.04 5.09
C VAL A 71 -5.95 4.26 4.37
N SER A 72 -4.68 4.48 4.72
CA SER A 72 -3.51 3.92 3.99
C SER A 72 -3.47 2.40 3.87
N ASP A 73 -4.23 1.67 4.68
CA ASP A 73 -4.28 0.20 4.72
C ASP A 73 -5.48 -0.37 3.93
N TRP A 74 -6.37 0.49 3.41
CA TRP A 74 -7.63 0.07 2.78
C TRP A 74 -7.42 -0.83 1.55
N ALA A 75 -6.39 -0.57 0.73
CA ALA A 75 -6.09 -1.39 -0.43
C ALA A 75 -5.74 -2.84 -0.05
N ASP A 76 -5.13 -3.05 1.12
CA ASP A 76 -4.88 -4.38 1.68
C ASP A 76 -6.12 -4.94 2.40
N GLU A 77 -6.93 -4.08 3.04
CA GLU A 77 -8.21 -4.44 3.68
C GLU A 77 -9.18 -5.12 2.70
N ILE A 78 -9.27 -4.63 1.46
CA ILE A 78 -10.14 -5.20 0.43
C ILE A 78 -9.61 -6.48 -0.20
N SER A 79 -8.48 -7.03 0.27
CA SER A 79 -7.92 -8.29 -0.21
C SER A 79 -8.94 -9.43 -0.09
N GLY A 80 -9.06 -10.24 -1.13
CA GLY A 80 -10.07 -11.31 -1.22
C GLY A 80 -11.48 -10.86 -1.65
N THR A 81 -11.71 -9.56 -1.87
CA THR A 81 -12.95 -9.06 -2.49
C THR A 81 -12.81 -8.92 -4.01
N PRO A 82 -13.91 -8.79 -4.79
CA PRO A 82 -13.85 -8.46 -6.22
C PRO A 82 -13.20 -7.10 -6.53
N ALA A 83 -13.14 -6.19 -5.54
CA ALA A 83 -12.48 -4.90 -5.66
C ALA A 83 -10.95 -5.00 -5.55
N ALA A 84 -10.42 -6.11 -5.02
CA ALA A 84 -8.98 -6.28 -4.82
C ALA A 84 -8.20 -6.14 -6.13
N ARG A 85 -7.01 -5.52 -6.04
CA ARG A 85 -6.09 -5.33 -7.17
C ARG A 85 -4.67 -5.76 -6.78
N PRO A 86 -4.43 -7.06 -6.50
CA PRO A 86 -3.16 -7.53 -5.92
C PRO A 86 -1.93 -7.18 -6.77
N ARG A 87 -2.07 -7.13 -8.09
CA ARG A 87 -0.98 -6.77 -9.01
C ARG A 87 -0.55 -5.30 -8.92
N TRP A 88 -1.36 -4.44 -8.31
CA TRP A 88 -1.07 -3.00 -8.19
C TRP A 88 -0.12 -2.71 -7.02
N HIS A 89 0.20 -3.70 -6.17
CA HIS A 89 1.04 -3.48 -4.99
C HIS A 89 2.54 -3.59 -5.28
N TYR A 90 2.95 -3.96 -6.50
CA TYR A 90 4.36 -4.16 -6.86
C TYR A 90 4.64 -3.99 -8.35
N ASP A 91 5.93 -3.85 -8.67
CA ASP A 91 6.49 -4.02 -10.02
C ASP A 91 7.45 -5.21 -9.96
N ASP A 92 7.18 -6.27 -10.72
CA ASP A 92 7.99 -7.50 -10.70
C ASP A 92 9.22 -7.39 -11.63
N ALA A 93 10.02 -6.35 -11.41
CA ALA A 93 11.18 -6.02 -12.22
C ALA A 93 12.32 -7.05 -11.99
N PRO A 94 13.08 -7.42 -13.04
CA PRO A 94 14.16 -8.37 -12.89
C PRO A 94 15.27 -7.81 -11.98
N VAL A 95 15.70 -8.60 -10.99
CA VAL A 95 16.81 -8.24 -10.10
C VAL A 95 18.14 -8.19 -10.86
N CYS A 96 18.32 -9.11 -11.82
CA CYS A 96 19.52 -9.20 -12.65
C CYS A 96 19.16 -8.96 -14.13
N GLY A 97 19.95 -8.14 -14.81
CA GLY A 97 19.73 -7.78 -16.21
C GLY A 97 18.62 -6.75 -16.41
N SER A 98 18.18 -6.58 -17.65
CA SER A 98 17.13 -5.62 -18.02
C SER A 98 16.03 -6.32 -18.81
N ALA A 99 14.78 -5.97 -18.52
CA ALA A 99 13.62 -6.34 -19.32
C ALA A 99 12.79 -5.08 -19.63
N PRO A 100 12.09 -5.02 -20.77
CA PRO A 100 11.17 -3.93 -21.05
C PRO A 100 10.04 -3.90 -20.02
N LYS A 101 9.57 -2.70 -19.64
CA LYS A 101 8.49 -2.50 -18.65
C LYS A 101 7.21 -3.28 -18.99
N THR A 102 6.92 -3.47 -20.26
CA THR A 102 5.79 -4.27 -20.74
C THR A 102 5.81 -5.73 -20.27
N ARG A 103 6.98 -6.28 -19.92
CA ARG A 103 7.11 -7.65 -19.40
C ARG A 103 6.62 -7.78 -17.95
N TYR A 104 6.90 -6.80 -17.10
CA TYR A 104 6.55 -6.84 -15.66
C TYR A 104 5.41 -5.88 -15.28
N CYS A 105 4.95 -5.07 -16.22
CA CYS A 105 3.79 -4.20 -16.09
C CYS A 105 2.91 -4.27 -17.37
N PRO A 106 2.37 -5.45 -17.71
CA PRO A 106 1.46 -5.58 -18.84
C PRO A 106 0.23 -4.71 -18.62
N GLU A 107 -0.14 -3.93 -19.65
CA GLU A 107 -1.31 -3.05 -19.67
C GLU A 107 -1.36 -2.02 -18.52
N GLY A 108 -0.20 -1.66 -17.98
CA GLY A 108 -0.11 -0.74 -16.85
C GLY A 108 -0.61 -1.32 -15.52
N GLN A 109 -0.92 -2.61 -15.45
CA GLN A 109 -1.45 -3.29 -14.26
C GLN A 109 -0.33 -3.67 -13.28
N CYS A 110 0.44 -2.69 -12.84
CA CYS A 110 1.50 -2.77 -11.82
C CYS A 110 1.45 -1.53 -10.93
N ASN A 111 2.24 -1.49 -9.85
CA ASN A 111 2.29 -0.34 -8.95
C ASN A 111 2.59 0.97 -9.68
N THR A 112 3.69 1.05 -10.43
CA THR A 112 4.07 2.32 -11.06
C THR A 112 3.07 2.78 -12.12
N GLY A 113 2.48 1.85 -12.89
CA GLY A 113 1.47 2.18 -13.89
C GLY A 113 0.15 2.64 -13.27
N GLN A 114 -0.26 2.04 -12.16
CA GLN A 114 -1.50 2.43 -11.49
C GLN A 114 -1.33 3.68 -10.63
N LEU A 115 -0.15 3.93 -10.06
CA LEU A 115 0.15 5.19 -9.38
C LEU A 115 -0.08 6.40 -10.30
N GLU A 116 0.43 6.36 -11.55
CA GLU A 116 0.21 7.42 -12.54
C GLU A 116 -1.30 7.62 -12.83
N ARG A 117 -2.05 6.51 -12.97
CA ARG A 117 -3.50 6.55 -13.17
C ARG A 117 -4.24 7.15 -11.99
N LEU A 118 -3.93 6.70 -10.77
CA LEU A 118 -4.62 7.12 -9.54
C LEU A 118 -4.35 8.61 -9.24
N LEU A 119 -3.13 9.08 -9.45
CA LEU A 119 -2.78 10.51 -9.37
C LEU A 119 -3.61 11.37 -10.33
N THR A 120 -3.92 10.84 -11.52
CA THR A 120 -4.79 11.51 -12.48
C THR A 120 -6.24 11.54 -11.98
N VAL A 121 -6.76 10.39 -11.53
CA VAL A 121 -8.15 10.26 -11.07
C VAL A 121 -8.43 11.12 -9.85
N VAL A 122 -7.56 11.13 -8.82
CA VAL A 122 -7.79 11.92 -7.60
C VAL A 122 -7.87 13.43 -7.88
N GLY A 123 -7.15 13.89 -8.91
CA GLY A 123 -7.16 15.28 -9.38
C GLY A 123 -8.26 15.63 -10.40
N ASP A 124 -8.96 14.64 -10.95
CA ASP A 124 -9.98 14.86 -11.98
C ASP A 124 -11.30 15.33 -11.36
N THR A 125 -11.71 16.56 -11.68
CA THR A 125 -12.97 17.13 -11.19
C THR A 125 -14.22 16.54 -11.85
N HIS A 126 -14.07 15.79 -12.94
CA HIS A 126 -15.16 15.09 -13.62
C HIS A 126 -15.38 13.67 -13.07
N ALA A 127 -14.39 13.09 -12.39
CA ALA A 127 -14.54 11.82 -11.71
C ALA A 127 -15.50 11.94 -10.52
N THR A 128 -16.23 10.87 -10.23
CA THR A 128 -17.14 10.83 -9.08
C THR A 128 -16.36 10.94 -7.77
N LYS A 129 -17.02 11.43 -6.71
CA LYS A 129 -16.39 11.48 -5.36
C LYS A 129 -15.88 10.11 -4.93
N ARG A 130 -16.59 9.03 -5.29
CA ARG A 130 -16.20 7.66 -4.96
C ARG A 130 -14.92 7.24 -5.69
N GLU A 131 -14.84 7.46 -7.00
CA GLU A 131 -13.63 7.14 -7.78
C GLU A 131 -12.43 7.92 -7.27
N ARG A 132 -12.62 9.20 -6.92
CA ARG A 132 -11.55 10.04 -6.35
C ARG A 132 -11.15 9.60 -4.94
N ASN A 133 -12.07 9.09 -4.12
CA ASN A 133 -11.79 8.54 -2.79
C ASN A 133 -11.02 7.22 -2.88
N GLU A 134 -11.36 6.32 -3.80
CA GLU A 134 -10.60 5.07 -4.01
C GLU A 134 -9.22 5.33 -4.64
N ALA A 135 -9.05 6.46 -5.31
CA ALA A 135 -7.78 6.88 -5.89
C ALA A 135 -6.86 7.65 -4.92
N LEU A 136 -7.40 8.09 -3.77
CA LEU A 136 -6.67 8.83 -2.74
C LEU A 136 -5.85 7.89 -1.85
#